data_AF-A0A6G0Y5E4-F1
#
_entry.id   AF-A0A6G0Y5E4-F1
#
_cell.length_a   1.000
_cell.length_b   1.000
_cell.length_c   1.000
_cell.angle_alpha   90.00
_cell.angle_beta   90.00
_cell.angle_gamma   90.00
#
_symmetry.space_group_name_H-M   'P 1'
#
loop_
_entity.id
_entity.type
_entity.pdbx_description
1 polymer ?
#
loop_
_entity_poly.entity_id
_entity_poly.type
_entity_poly.pdbx_seq_one_letter_code
_entity_poly.pdbx_strand_id
1 'polypeptide(L)'
;MYSCSIQSIRNCLGTVEKAHHFFVYPKRKNILSQCIDSSEQEIHAKSLKRSCATRWIERFHSIHDFIELIDCVIESLEVIIVSKIFALALPLSKNFQNKNIDLRKAITLAEDTLKKLEFLRNNAENEFNNIFQDASILAKKLDIQIILPRLTKFQKNRTNIRSNTPEDYFRISIFIPFLDMFISEIKCRFIDHKTTLSGFCSLFSEITTSSIKDFYEFIHLYDKHLIDHNKDVLISELKLWIRKINSLPTIPKNAMEVLSICNDMYPNIFKLLQILAPHCLFLPPQPKDLSRH
;
A
#
# COMPACT_ATOMS: atom_id res chain seq x y z
N MET A 1 -11.53 45.27 -3.62
CA MET A 1 -10.20 45.74 -3.17
C MET A 1 -9.52 44.61 -2.42
N TYR A 2 -8.44 44.04 -2.95
CA TYR A 2 -7.63 43.10 -2.17
C TYR A 2 -6.78 43.91 -1.19
N SER A 3 -6.82 43.55 0.10
CA SER A 3 -6.12 44.27 1.18
C SER A 3 -4.60 44.17 1.15
N CYS A 4 -4.01 43.41 0.22
CA CYS A 4 -2.56 43.19 0.12
C CYS A 4 -2.11 43.19 -1.34
N SER A 5 -1.13 44.03 -1.66
CA SER A 5 -0.51 44.17 -3.00
C SER A 5 0.47 43.04 -3.33
N ILE A 6 0.93 42.28 -2.33
CA ILE A 6 1.87 41.17 -2.50
C ILE A 6 1.14 39.91 -2.99
N GLN A 7 1.53 39.41 -4.17
CA GLN A 7 0.85 38.29 -4.84
C GLN A 7 0.98 36.96 -4.07
N SER A 8 2.13 36.67 -3.47
CA SER A 8 2.35 35.43 -2.72
C SER A 8 1.42 35.33 -1.51
N ILE A 9 1.23 36.44 -0.79
CA ILE A 9 0.31 36.54 0.35
C ILE A 9 -1.14 36.35 -0.11
N ARG A 10 -1.55 36.97 -1.23
CA ARG A 10 -2.88 36.75 -1.80
C ARG A 10 -3.12 35.28 -2.18
N ASN A 11 -2.12 34.62 -2.78
CA ASN A 11 -2.21 33.22 -3.14
C ASN A 11 -2.39 32.34 -1.90
N CYS A 12 -1.59 32.58 -0.85
CA CYS A 12 -1.68 31.85 0.41
C CYS A 12 -3.08 32.00 1.04
N LEU A 13 -3.58 33.23 1.18
CA LEU A 13 -4.93 33.49 1.71
C LEU A 13 -6.02 32.83 0.86
N GLY A 14 -5.87 32.85 -0.47
CA GLY A 14 -6.78 32.16 -1.38
C GLY A 14 -6.75 30.64 -1.23
N THR A 15 -5.60 30.05 -0.90
CA THR A 15 -5.50 28.61 -0.59
C THR A 15 -6.21 28.26 0.71
N VAL A 16 -6.02 29.04 1.77
CA VAL A 16 -6.71 28.85 3.07
C VAL A 16 -8.23 28.91 2.88
N GLU A 17 -8.71 29.89 2.12
CA GLU A 17 -10.15 30.05 1.85
C GLU A 17 -10.71 28.90 1.01
N LYS A 18 -9.97 28.41 0.01
CA LYS A 18 -10.36 27.22 -0.77
C LYS A 18 -10.40 25.96 0.08
N ALA A 19 -9.45 25.77 0.99
CA ALA A 19 -9.44 24.65 1.90
C ALA A 19 -10.64 24.69 2.86
N HIS A 20 -10.95 25.86 3.41
CA HIS A 20 -12.18 26.07 4.19
C HIS A 20 -13.41 25.65 3.38
N HIS A 21 -13.61 26.20 2.18
CA HIS A 21 -14.74 25.82 1.33
C HIS A 21 -14.78 24.31 1.06
N PHE A 22 -13.63 23.68 0.79
CA PHE A 22 -13.54 22.24 0.57
C PHE A 22 -14.06 21.41 1.74
N PHE A 23 -13.68 21.77 2.98
CA PHE A 23 -14.01 21.01 4.19
C PHE A 23 -15.31 21.43 4.89
N VAL A 24 -15.98 22.49 4.43
CA VAL A 24 -17.27 22.92 5.01
C VAL A 24 -18.39 21.88 4.84
N TYR A 25 -18.33 21.04 3.81
CA TYR A 25 -19.41 20.08 3.56
C TYR A 25 -19.43 18.87 4.51
N PRO A 26 -20.63 18.37 4.88
CA PRO A 26 -20.79 17.33 5.90
C PRO A 26 -19.90 16.11 5.74
N LYS A 27 -19.84 15.48 4.54
CA LYS A 27 -19.03 14.27 4.33
C LYS A 27 -17.52 14.52 4.51
N ARG A 28 -17.02 15.65 4.02
CA ARG A 28 -15.59 16.01 4.07
C ARG A 28 -15.19 16.56 5.44
N LYS A 29 -16.09 17.34 6.05
CA LYS A 29 -15.98 17.78 7.42
C LYS A 29 -15.88 16.60 8.38
N ASN A 30 -16.65 15.53 8.13
CA ASN A 30 -16.61 14.33 8.96
C ASN A 30 -15.25 13.62 8.86
N ILE A 31 -14.66 13.53 7.66
CA ILE A 31 -13.31 12.98 7.48
C ILE A 31 -12.27 13.84 8.22
N LEU A 32 -12.34 15.18 8.06
CA LEU A 32 -11.45 16.08 8.78
C LEU A 32 -11.62 15.97 10.30
N SER A 33 -12.85 15.83 10.79
CA SER A 33 -13.12 15.67 12.22
C SER A 33 -12.53 14.35 12.73
N GLN A 34 -12.65 13.27 11.96
CA GLN A 34 -12.03 11.98 12.30
C GLN A 34 -10.50 12.08 12.36
N CYS A 35 -9.85 12.75 11.41
CA CYS A 35 -8.40 12.97 11.44
C CYS A 35 -7.97 13.85 12.63
N ILE A 36 -8.77 14.83 13.02
CA ILE A 36 -8.53 15.65 14.21
C ILE A 36 -8.65 14.79 15.47
N ASP A 37 -9.69 13.97 15.58
CA ASP A 37 -9.96 13.11 16.75
C ASP A 37 -8.92 11.99 16.91
N SER A 38 -8.29 11.55 15.82
CA SER A 38 -7.22 10.54 15.82
C SER A 38 -5.81 11.11 15.98
N SER A 39 -5.65 12.43 15.98
CA SER A 39 -4.34 13.07 16.12
C SER A 39 -3.81 12.95 17.56
N GLU A 40 -2.52 12.62 17.70
CA GLU A 40 -1.83 12.61 19.00
C GLU A 40 -1.45 14.02 19.48
N GLN A 41 -1.59 15.03 18.60
CA GLN A 41 -1.30 16.43 18.92
C GLN A 41 -2.48 17.09 19.65
N GLU A 42 -2.16 18.02 20.56
CA GLU A 42 -3.18 18.82 21.25
C GLU A 42 -3.72 19.89 20.29
N ILE A 43 -4.83 19.58 19.61
CA ILE A 43 -5.49 20.45 18.63
C ILE A 43 -6.73 21.09 19.25
N HIS A 44 -6.81 22.42 19.22
CA HIS A 44 -7.94 23.19 19.75
C HIS A 44 -8.98 23.53 18.68
N ALA A 45 -8.56 23.76 17.42
CA ALA A 45 -9.48 24.02 16.33
C ALA A 45 -10.26 22.76 15.91
N LYS A 46 -11.59 22.85 15.89
CA LYS A 46 -12.47 21.74 15.45
C LYS A 46 -12.88 21.81 13.98
N SER A 47 -12.56 22.91 13.29
CA SER A 47 -12.88 23.11 11.88
C SER A 47 -12.17 24.33 11.32
N LEU A 48 -11.91 24.32 10.01
CA LEU A 48 -11.43 25.50 9.29
C LEU A 48 -12.48 26.63 9.30
N LYS A 49 -12.06 27.85 9.65
CA LYS A 49 -12.90 29.05 9.61
C LYS A 49 -12.79 29.80 8.29
N ARG A 50 -13.89 30.47 7.91
CA ARG A 50 -13.94 31.34 6.73
C ARG A 50 -12.99 32.53 6.90
N SER A 51 -12.19 32.80 5.88
CA SER A 51 -11.37 34.01 5.84
C SER A 51 -12.24 35.19 5.39
N CYS A 52 -12.42 36.19 6.25
CA CYS A 52 -13.16 37.40 5.90
C CYS A 52 -12.22 38.51 5.46
N ALA A 53 -12.45 39.09 4.27
CA ALA A 53 -11.53 40.07 3.71
C ALA A 53 -11.55 41.43 4.40
N THR A 54 -12.69 41.78 4.99
CA THR A 54 -12.96 43.08 5.62
C THR A 54 -12.86 43.06 7.14
N ARG A 55 -12.74 41.87 7.77
CA ARG A 55 -12.63 41.72 9.23
C ARG A 55 -11.31 41.05 9.61
N TRP A 56 -10.38 41.86 10.11
CA TRP A 56 -9.02 41.44 10.44
C TRP A 56 -8.95 40.32 11.50
N ILE A 57 -9.79 40.39 12.54
CA ILE A 57 -9.84 39.38 13.59
C ILE A 57 -10.29 38.02 13.05
N GLU A 58 -11.34 37.98 12.22
CA GLU A 58 -11.81 36.73 11.61
C GLU A 58 -10.76 36.12 10.67
N ARG A 59 -10.01 36.97 9.94
CA ARG A 59 -8.90 36.53 9.10
C ARG A 59 -7.74 35.95 9.93
N PHE A 60 -7.41 36.56 11.07
CA PHE A 60 -6.40 36.03 11.98
C PHE A 60 -6.77 34.63 12.48
N HIS A 61 -8.00 34.45 12.96
CA HIS A 61 -8.48 33.13 13.42
C HIS A 61 -8.52 32.11 12.28
N SER A 62 -8.94 32.50 11.07
CA SER A 62 -8.93 31.60 9.91
C SER A 62 -7.53 31.08 9.57
N ILE A 63 -6.51 31.94 9.63
CA ILE A 63 -5.12 31.54 9.37
C ILE A 63 -4.56 30.70 10.51
N HIS A 64 -4.83 31.10 11.77
CA HIS A 64 -4.34 30.39 12.94
C HIS A 64 -4.89 28.96 13.02
N ASP A 65 -6.21 28.81 12.90
CA ASP A 65 -6.87 27.49 12.86
C ASP A 65 -6.38 26.65 11.67
N PHE A 66 -6.06 27.27 10.53
CA PHE A 66 -5.53 26.55 9.37
C PHE A 66 -4.11 26.04 9.59
N ILE A 67 -3.26 26.82 10.25
CA ILE A 67 -1.89 26.39 10.58
C ILE A 67 -1.95 25.23 11.57
N GLU A 68 -2.81 25.31 12.57
CA GLU A 68 -3.00 24.24 13.57
C GLU A 68 -3.52 22.96 12.93
N LEU A 69 -4.40 23.07 11.93
CA LEU A 69 -5.04 21.93 11.26
C LEU A 69 -4.33 21.46 10.00
N ILE A 70 -3.16 22.01 9.64
CA ILE A 70 -2.59 21.78 8.30
C ILE A 70 -2.24 20.31 8.06
N ASP A 71 -1.74 19.61 9.07
CA ASP A 71 -1.39 18.20 8.99
C ASP A 71 -2.66 17.34 8.81
N CYS A 72 -3.70 17.58 9.63
CA CYS A 72 -5.00 16.92 9.48
C CYS A 72 -5.67 17.23 8.13
N VAL A 73 -5.48 18.43 7.59
CA VAL A 73 -5.98 18.83 6.27
C VAL A 73 -5.29 18.04 5.16
N ILE A 74 -3.97 17.87 5.23
CA ILE A 74 -3.20 17.06 4.28
C ILE A 74 -3.65 15.60 4.37
N GLU A 75 -3.68 15.03 5.57
CA GLU A 75 -4.12 13.65 5.82
C GLU A 75 -5.55 13.40 5.31
N SER A 76 -6.46 14.34 5.56
CA SER A 76 -7.84 14.24 5.08
C SER A 76 -7.93 14.26 3.55
N LEU A 77 -7.10 15.07 2.88
CA LEU A 77 -7.04 15.12 1.40
C LEU A 77 -6.47 13.82 0.84
N GLU A 78 -5.46 13.25 1.50
CA GLU A 78 -4.91 11.93 1.17
C GLU A 78 -6.00 10.87 1.30
N VAL A 79 -6.65 10.73 2.45
CA VAL A 79 -7.74 9.75 2.67
C VAL A 79 -8.82 9.84 1.56
N ILE A 80 -9.20 11.05 1.16
CA ILE A 80 -10.22 11.26 0.12
C ILE A 80 -9.76 10.74 -1.25
N ILE A 81 -8.52 11.06 -1.67
CA ILE A 81 -7.97 10.68 -2.98
C ILE A 81 -7.59 9.20 -3.02
N VAL A 82 -7.06 8.72 -1.91
CA VAL A 82 -6.42 7.41 -1.75
C VAL A 82 -7.47 6.31 -1.52
N SER A 83 -8.65 6.65 -1.00
CA SER A 83 -9.71 5.68 -0.65
C SER A 83 -10.12 4.75 -1.81
N LYS A 84 -10.23 5.23 -3.06
CA LYS A 84 -10.58 4.37 -4.22
C LYS A 84 -9.48 3.36 -4.56
N ILE A 85 -8.21 3.73 -4.43
CA ILE A 85 -7.08 2.85 -4.79
C ILE A 85 -6.70 1.93 -3.61
N PHE A 86 -6.70 2.44 -2.38
CA PHE A 86 -6.46 1.62 -1.20
C PHE A 86 -7.61 0.64 -0.93
N ALA A 87 -8.84 0.94 -1.35
CA ALA A 87 -9.92 -0.04 -1.34
C ALA A 87 -9.57 -1.32 -2.14
N LEU A 88 -8.77 -1.21 -3.21
CA LEU A 88 -8.32 -2.36 -3.99
C LEU A 88 -7.27 -3.19 -3.25
N ALA A 89 -6.43 -2.55 -2.43
CA ALA A 89 -5.42 -3.22 -1.62
C ALA A 89 -5.92 -3.66 -0.23
N LEU A 90 -7.11 -3.24 0.18
CA LEU A 90 -7.69 -3.56 1.48
C LEU A 90 -7.84 -5.08 1.71
N PRO A 91 -8.33 -5.89 0.75
CA PRO A 91 -8.39 -7.34 0.92
C PRO A 91 -7.00 -7.95 1.14
N LEU A 92 -6.00 -7.44 0.41
CA LEU A 92 -4.62 -7.88 0.53
C LEU A 92 -4.06 -7.59 1.92
N SER A 93 -4.23 -6.35 2.40
CA SER A 93 -3.81 -5.93 3.73
C SER A 93 -4.45 -6.77 4.84
N LYS A 94 -5.76 -7.02 4.77
CA LYS A 94 -6.47 -7.87 5.72
C LYS A 94 -5.96 -9.31 5.73
N ASN A 95 -5.65 -9.87 4.56
CA ASN A 95 -5.13 -11.23 4.49
C ASN A 95 -3.78 -11.37 5.21
N PHE A 96 -2.89 -10.39 5.04
CA PHE A 96 -1.58 -10.37 5.69
C PHE A 96 -1.61 -10.05 7.19
N GLN A 97 -2.74 -9.58 7.72
CA GLN A 97 -2.90 -9.33 9.16
C GLN A 97 -3.52 -10.52 9.91
N ASN A 98 -3.93 -11.57 9.20
CA ASN A 98 -4.49 -12.77 9.84
C ASN A 98 -3.41 -13.55 10.60
N LYS A 99 -3.77 -14.20 11.71
CA LYS A 99 -2.84 -15.03 12.49
C LYS A 99 -2.40 -16.32 11.79
N ASN A 100 -3.25 -16.84 10.89
CA ASN A 100 -3.04 -18.08 10.14
C ASN A 100 -3.02 -17.78 8.64
N ILE A 101 -1.98 -17.07 8.17
CA ILE A 101 -1.88 -16.62 6.77
C ILE A 101 -1.57 -17.82 5.88
N ASP A 102 -2.38 -18.02 4.84
CA ASP A 102 -2.05 -18.91 3.73
C ASP A 102 -1.25 -18.13 2.69
N LEU A 103 0.07 -18.32 2.69
CA LEU A 103 0.99 -17.60 1.81
C LEU A 103 0.66 -17.77 0.32
N ARG A 104 0.16 -18.94 -0.08
CA ARG A 104 -0.21 -19.20 -1.49
C ARG A 104 -1.41 -18.34 -1.89
N LYS A 105 -2.44 -18.31 -1.04
CA LYS A 105 -3.61 -17.44 -1.24
C LYS A 105 -3.25 -15.95 -1.20
N ALA A 106 -2.30 -15.58 -0.35
CA ALA A 106 -1.83 -14.20 -0.25
C ALA A 106 -1.11 -13.74 -1.52
N ILE A 107 -0.27 -14.59 -2.13
CA ILE A 107 0.40 -14.30 -3.40
C ILE A 107 -0.61 -14.20 -4.54
N THR A 108 -1.55 -15.13 -4.66
CA THR A 108 -2.56 -15.06 -5.73
C THR A 108 -3.40 -13.78 -5.62
N LEU A 109 -3.75 -13.40 -4.39
CA LEU A 109 -4.47 -12.14 -4.14
C LEU A 109 -3.62 -10.90 -4.49
N ALA A 110 -2.32 -10.93 -4.22
CA ALA A 110 -1.39 -9.86 -4.62
C ALA A 110 -1.32 -9.74 -6.15
N GLU A 111 -1.24 -10.86 -6.88
CA GLU A 111 -1.23 -10.89 -8.35
C GLU A 111 -2.53 -10.34 -8.94
N ASP A 112 -3.68 -10.72 -8.39
CA ASP A 112 -4.97 -10.23 -8.88
C ASP A 112 -5.15 -8.74 -8.58
N THR A 113 -4.69 -8.28 -7.41
CA THR A 113 -4.64 -6.85 -7.07
C THR A 113 -3.75 -6.09 -8.06
N LEU A 114 -2.59 -6.64 -8.39
CA LEU A 114 -1.67 -6.04 -9.35
C LEU A 114 -2.27 -5.94 -10.75
N LYS A 115 -2.87 -7.03 -11.25
CA LYS A 115 -3.55 -7.03 -12.57
C LYS A 115 -4.63 -5.95 -12.62
N LYS A 116 -5.38 -5.78 -11.53
CA LYS A 116 -6.41 -4.74 -11.46
C LYS A 116 -5.81 -3.33 -11.50
N LEU A 117 -4.70 -3.09 -10.81
CA LEU A 117 -3.99 -1.81 -10.84
C LEU A 117 -3.37 -1.52 -12.21
N GLU A 118 -2.77 -2.52 -12.86
CA GLU A 118 -2.25 -2.41 -14.23
C GLU A 118 -3.37 -2.13 -15.23
N PHE A 119 -4.53 -2.76 -15.06
CA PHE A 119 -5.72 -2.44 -15.85
C PHE A 119 -6.15 -0.98 -15.65
N LEU A 120 -6.20 -0.48 -14.42
CA LEU A 120 -6.51 0.94 -14.15
C LEU A 120 -5.48 1.88 -14.76
N ARG A 121 -4.19 1.50 -14.72
CA ARG A 121 -3.10 2.28 -15.28
C ARG A 121 -3.15 2.35 -16.81
N ASN A 122 -3.54 1.27 -17.46
CA ASN A 122 -3.71 1.20 -18.92
C ASN A 122 -4.98 1.93 -19.39
N ASN A 123 -6.03 1.95 -18.55
CA ASN A 123 -7.29 2.67 -18.81
C ASN A 123 -7.39 4.00 -18.08
N ALA A 124 -6.24 4.61 -17.72
CA ALA A 124 -6.19 5.74 -16.80
C ALA A 124 -6.97 6.96 -17.30
N GLU A 125 -7.16 7.13 -18.60
CA GLU A 125 -8.00 8.19 -19.17
C GLU A 125 -9.47 8.05 -18.76
N ASN A 126 -10.06 6.88 -19.02
CA ASN A 126 -11.46 6.60 -18.70
C ASN A 126 -11.71 6.53 -17.18
N GLU A 127 -10.81 5.88 -16.46
CA GLU A 127 -10.95 5.70 -15.00
C GLU A 127 -10.80 7.04 -14.26
N PHE A 128 -9.85 7.88 -14.69
CA PHE A 128 -9.67 9.20 -14.11
C PHE A 128 -10.82 10.14 -14.49
N ASN A 129 -11.43 10.00 -15.67
CA ASN A 129 -12.58 10.82 -16.06
C ASN A 129 -13.71 10.74 -15.04
N ASN A 130 -14.06 9.53 -14.57
CA ASN A 130 -15.08 9.35 -13.53
C ASN A 130 -14.69 10.06 -12.21
N ILE A 131 -13.44 9.93 -11.79
CA ILE A 131 -12.91 10.60 -10.59
C ILE A 131 -12.94 12.12 -10.76
N PHE A 132 -12.60 12.61 -11.94
CA PHE A 132 -12.58 14.03 -12.27
C PHE A 132 -13.99 14.61 -12.39
N GLN A 133 -14.95 13.86 -12.91
CA GLN A 133 -16.37 14.25 -12.92
C GLN A 133 -16.93 14.33 -11.51
N ASP A 134 -16.68 13.33 -10.66
CA ASP A 134 -17.06 13.35 -9.24
C ASP A 134 -16.49 14.61 -8.56
N ALA A 135 -15.19 14.87 -8.75
CA ALA A 135 -14.50 16.05 -8.23
C ALA A 135 -15.05 17.36 -8.82
N SER A 136 -15.46 17.37 -10.09
CA SER A 136 -16.02 18.54 -10.77
C SER A 136 -17.43 18.87 -10.28
N ILE A 137 -18.30 17.86 -10.07
CA ILE A 137 -19.63 18.04 -9.46
C ILE A 137 -19.45 18.61 -8.06
N LEU A 138 -18.49 18.07 -7.32
CA LEU A 138 -18.13 18.50 -5.98
C LEU A 138 -17.61 19.95 -5.96
N ALA A 139 -16.77 20.32 -6.92
CA ALA A 139 -16.21 21.66 -7.07
C ALA A 139 -17.27 22.70 -7.50
N LYS A 140 -18.17 22.33 -8.42
CA LYS A 140 -19.33 23.16 -8.81
C LYS A 140 -20.24 23.46 -7.63
N LYS A 141 -20.53 22.45 -6.80
CA LYS A 141 -21.31 22.66 -5.57
C LYS A 141 -20.65 23.69 -4.66
N LEU A 142 -19.31 23.70 -4.59
CA LEU A 142 -18.50 24.62 -3.79
C LEU A 142 -18.25 25.99 -4.39
N ASP A 143 -18.72 26.25 -5.60
CA ASP A 143 -18.31 27.44 -6.36
C ASP A 143 -16.76 27.54 -6.51
N ILE A 144 -16.09 26.39 -6.60
CA ILE A 144 -14.64 26.30 -6.84
C ILE A 144 -14.40 26.00 -8.31
N GLN A 145 -13.65 26.88 -8.96
CA GLN A 145 -13.21 26.66 -10.34
C GLN A 145 -11.94 25.80 -10.36
N ILE A 146 -11.99 24.67 -11.06
CA ILE A 146 -10.83 23.81 -11.34
C ILE A 146 -10.04 24.45 -12.48
N ILE A 147 -8.86 25.00 -12.18
CA ILE A 147 -7.98 25.66 -13.15
C ILE A 147 -6.64 24.95 -13.25
N LEU A 148 -6.01 25.07 -14.42
CA LEU A 148 -4.63 24.63 -14.61
C LEU A 148 -3.69 25.40 -13.67
N PRO A 149 -2.75 24.72 -12.99
CA PRO A 149 -1.68 25.41 -12.27
C PRO A 149 -0.82 26.24 -13.24
N ARG A 150 -0.19 27.32 -12.76
CA ARG A 150 0.75 28.08 -13.60
C ARG A 150 1.90 27.18 -14.04
N LEU A 151 2.06 27.03 -15.35
CA LEU A 151 3.18 26.32 -15.97
C LEU A 151 4.29 27.32 -16.31
N THR A 152 5.48 27.12 -15.76
CA THR A 152 6.69 27.87 -16.15
C THR A 152 7.39 27.13 -17.29
N LYS A 153 8.01 27.87 -18.23
CA LYS A 153 8.71 27.25 -19.38
C LYS A 153 9.78 26.22 -18.96
N PHE A 154 10.37 26.41 -17.78
CA PHE A 154 11.31 25.49 -17.17
C PHE A 154 10.83 25.09 -15.77
N GLN A 155 10.75 23.79 -15.52
CA GLN A 155 10.57 23.19 -14.20
C GLN A 155 11.72 22.20 -14.00
N LYS A 156 12.56 22.41 -12.98
CA LYS A 156 13.67 21.49 -12.64
C LYS A 156 13.24 20.34 -11.73
N ASN A 157 12.25 20.56 -10.88
CA ASN A 157 11.85 19.63 -9.81
C ASN A 157 10.46 18.99 -10.04
N ARG A 158 9.80 19.26 -11.18
CA ARG A 158 8.46 18.73 -11.52
C ARG A 158 8.37 18.41 -13.01
N THR A 159 7.47 17.49 -13.35
CA THR A 159 7.13 17.13 -14.72
C THR A 159 6.51 18.31 -15.46
N ASN A 160 7.18 18.77 -16.52
CA ASN A 160 6.75 19.89 -17.35
C ASN A 160 5.68 19.42 -18.36
N ILE A 161 4.46 19.20 -17.87
CA ILE A 161 3.34 18.64 -18.63
C ILE A 161 2.73 19.72 -19.51
N ARG A 162 2.74 19.49 -20.83
CA ARG A 162 2.04 20.33 -21.81
C ARG A 162 0.60 19.83 -21.96
N SER A 163 -0.27 20.13 -21.00
CA SER A 163 -1.71 19.85 -21.14
C SER A 163 -2.53 21.14 -21.20
N ASN A 164 -3.63 21.08 -21.95
CA ASN A 164 -4.54 22.20 -22.14
C ASN A 164 -5.79 22.10 -21.26
N THR A 165 -6.01 20.96 -20.59
CA THR A 165 -7.13 20.74 -19.68
C THR A 165 -6.63 20.42 -18.26
N PRO A 166 -7.34 20.88 -17.20
CA PRO A 166 -7.03 20.49 -15.83
C PRO A 166 -7.13 18.99 -15.59
N GLU A 167 -8.06 18.31 -16.28
CA GLU A 167 -8.23 16.86 -16.21
C GLU A 167 -6.96 16.12 -16.64
N ASP A 168 -6.45 16.42 -17.84
CA ASP A 168 -5.20 15.82 -18.33
C ASP A 168 -4.02 16.16 -17.43
N TYR A 169 -3.99 17.39 -16.91
CA TYR A 169 -2.91 17.80 -16.01
C TYR A 169 -2.87 16.92 -14.78
N PHE A 170 -3.98 16.79 -14.05
CA PHE A 170 -4.02 16.01 -12.80
C PHE A 170 -3.90 14.51 -13.05
N ARG A 171 -4.40 14.02 -14.20
CA ARG A 171 -4.20 12.63 -14.62
C ARG A 171 -2.72 12.29 -14.78
N ILE A 172 -1.97 13.13 -15.50
CA ILE A 172 -0.56 12.90 -15.82
C ILE A 172 0.37 13.24 -14.64
N SER A 173 0.06 14.28 -13.87
CA SER A 173 0.92 14.76 -12.77
C SER A 173 0.71 14.02 -11.46
N ILE A 174 -0.48 13.46 -11.21
CA ILE A 174 -0.85 12.89 -9.91
C ILE A 174 -1.29 11.44 -10.07
N PHE A 175 -2.35 11.19 -10.85
CA PHE A 175 -2.99 9.87 -10.88
C PHE A 175 -2.08 8.78 -11.46
N ILE A 176 -1.46 9.04 -12.61
CA ILE A 176 -0.53 8.10 -13.25
C ILE A 176 0.71 7.83 -12.35
N PRO A 177 1.44 8.84 -11.86
CA PRO A 177 2.59 8.61 -10.99
C PRO A 177 2.21 7.85 -9.71
N PHE A 178 1.05 8.14 -9.13
CA PHE A 178 0.57 7.42 -7.95
C PHE A 178 0.28 5.94 -8.24
N LEU A 179 -0.37 5.62 -9.36
CA LEU A 179 -0.56 4.24 -9.79
C LEU A 179 0.76 3.52 -10.06
N ASP A 180 1.71 4.18 -10.74
CA ASP A 180 3.02 3.61 -11.06
C ASP A 180 3.82 3.31 -9.78
N MET A 181 3.82 4.24 -8.82
CA MET A 181 4.40 4.02 -7.49
C MET A 181 3.76 2.82 -6.80
N PHE A 182 2.43 2.77 -6.71
CA PHE A 182 1.73 1.71 -5.99
C PHE A 182 1.90 0.33 -6.64
N ILE A 183 1.90 0.26 -7.97
CA ILE A 183 2.25 -0.93 -8.75
C ILE A 183 3.66 -1.38 -8.42
N SER A 184 4.62 -0.44 -8.37
CA SER A 184 6.02 -0.75 -8.03
C SER A 184 6.14 -1.30 -6.61
N GLU A 185 5.45 -0.72 -5.63
CA GLU A 185 5.47 -1.18 -4.24
C GLU A 185 4.93 -2.62 -4.11
N ILE A 186 3.82 -2.94 -4.79
CA ILE A 186 3.28 -4.31 -4.77
C ILE A 186 4.22 -5.29 -5.47
N LYS A 187 4.83 -4.91 -6.61
CA LYS A 187 5.81 -5.75 -7.31
C LYS A 187 7.02 -6.05 -6.44
N CYS A 188 7.68 -5.01 -5.92
CA CYS A 188 8.88 -5.17 -5.11
C CYS A 188 8.62 -5.93 -3.81
N ARG A 189 7.46 -5.75 -3.18
CA ARG A 189 7.17 -6.39 -1.89
C ARG A 189 6.69 -7.83 -2.02
N PHE A 190 6.01 -8.19 -3.10
CA PHE A 190 5.31 -9.49 -3.19
C PHE A 190 5.76 -10.35 -4.37
N ILE A 191 6.00 -9.75 -5.54
CA ILE A 191 6.35 -10.52 -6.74
C ILE A 191 7.82 -10.90 -6.74
N ASP A 192 8.70 -10.02 -6.27
CA ASP A 192 10.13 -10.35 -6.17
C ASP A 192 10.37 -11.54 -5.21
N HIS A 193 9.50 -11.71 -4.21
CA HIS A 193 9.53 -12.84 -3.29
C HIS A 193 8.68 -14.04 -3.73
N LYS A 194 7.98 -13.96 -4.87
CA LYS A 194 7.11 -15.04 -5.36
C LYS A 194 7.89 -16.33 -5.61
N THR A 195 9.07 -16.24 -6.24
CA THR A 195 9.92 -17.41 -6.51
C THR A 195 10.34 -18.08 -5.22
N THR A 196 10.72 -17.28 -4.22
CA THR A 196 11.09 -17.76 -2.89
C THR A 196 9.92 -18.46 -2.20
N LEU A 197 8.75 -17.85 -2.19
CA LEU A 197 7.56 -18.41 -1.55
C LEU A 197 7.00 -19.63 -2.31
N SER A 198 7.06 -19.63 -3.64
CA SER A 198 6.69 -20.79 -4.48
C SER A 198 7.61 -21.99 -4.22
N GLY A 199 8.91 -21.73 -4.10
CA GLY A 199 9.91 -22.74 -3.73
C GLY A 199 9.59 -23.38 -2.37
N PHE A 200 9.28 -22.56 -1.36
CA PHE A 200 8.83 -23.07 -0.06
C PHE A 200 7.49 -23.80 -0.14
N CYS A 201 6.51 -23.32 -0.90
CA CYS A 201 5.22 -24.00 -1.09
C CYS A 201 5.37 -25.38 -1.75
N SER A 202 6.39 -25.56 -2.59
CA SER A 202 6.71 -26.84 -3.22
C SER A 202 7.06 -27.92 -2.19
N LEU A 203 7.49 -27.56 -0.98
CA LEU A 203 7.75 -28.51 0.12
C LEU A 203 6.48 -29.13 0.72
N PHE A 204 5.30 -28.56 0.42
CA PHE A 204 4.02 -28.92 1.05
C PHE A 204 2.94 -29.40 0.07
N SER A 205 3.19 -29.36 -1.24
CA SER A 205 2.18 -29.62 -2.29
C SER A 205 2.61 -30.71 -3.28
N GLU A 206 1.66 -31.21 -4.09
CA GLU A 206 1.96 -32.11 -5.20
C GLU A 206 2.96 -31.51 -6.19
N ILE A 207 3.93 -32.33 -6.60
CA ILE A 207 4.96 -31.96 -7.57
C ILE A 207 4.34 -31.96 -8.97
N THR A 208 4.26 -30.79 -9.60
CA THR A 208 4.13 -30.66 -11.06
C THR A 208 5.50 -30.54 -11.71
N THR A 209 5.61 -30.80 -13.02
CA THR A 209 6.86 -30.59 -13.78
C THR A 209 7.37 -29.14 -13.70
N SER A 210 6.47 -28.15 -13.61
CA SER A 210 6.83 -26.75 -13.36
C SER A 210 7.40 -26.53 -11.96
N SER A 211 6.84 -27.17 -10.92
CA SER A 211 7.32 -27.03 -9.53
C SER A 211 8.75 -27.51 -9.33
N ILE A 212 9.22 -28.50 -10.10
CA ILE A 212 10.62 -28.98 -10.02
C ILE A 212 11.59 -27.91 -10.55
N LYS A 213 11.21 -27.20 -11.61
CA LYS A 213 12.02 -26.11 -12.17
C LYS A 213 12.09 -24.95 -11.18
N ASP A 214 10.94 -24.53 -10.66
CA ASP A 214 10.84 -23.45 -9.68
C ASP A 214 11.61 -23.79 -8.39
N PHE A 215 11.55 -25.05 -7.94
CA PHE A 215 12.32 -25.54 -6.80
C PHE A 215 13.83 -25.48 -7.05
N TYR A 216 14.28 -25.80 -8.26
CA TYR A 216 15.70 -25.72 -8.60
C TYR A 216 16.20 -24.26 -8.61
N GLU A 217 15.44 -23.33 -9.19
CA GLU A 217 15.77 -21.89 -9.15
C GLU A 217 15.77 -21.36 -7.71
N PHE A 218 14.88 -21.87 -6.86
CA PHE A 218 14.82 -21.55 -5.44
C PHE A 218 16.02 -22.08 -4.64
N ILE A 219 16.46 -23.32 -4.88
CA ILE A 219 17.61 -23.94 -4.22
C ILE A 219 18.87 -23.09 -4.40
N HIS A 220 19.09 -22.52 -5.58
CA HIS A 220 20.24 -21.64 -5.85
C HIS A 220 20.32 -20.43 -4.90
N LEU A 221 19.18 -19.95 -4.38
CA LEU A 221 19.16 -18.84 -3.42
C LEU A 221 19.70 -19.25 -2.04
N TYR A 222 19.62 -20.54 -1.70
CA TYR A 222 20.00 -21.09 -0.40
C TYR A 222 21.18 -22.07 -0.48
N ASP A 223 21.90 -22.09 -1.60
CA ASP A 223 22.96 -23.06 -1.92
C ASP A 223 23.98 -23.21 -0.77
N LYS A 224 24.39 -22.09 -0.17
CA LYS A 224 25.33 -22.04 0.97
C LYS A 224 24.84 -22.74 2.24
N HIS A 225 23.55 -23.02 2.35
CA HIS A 225 22.93 -23.64 3.51
C HIS A 225 22.64 -25.14 3.27
N LEU A 226 22.80 -25.64 2.06
CA LEU A 226 22.51 -27.04 1.72
C LEU A 226 23.66 -27.95 2.13
N ILE A 227 23.32 -29.21 2.39
CA ILE A 227 24.27 -30.26 2.78
C ILE A 227 24.84 -30.95 1.54
N ASP A 228 24.00 -31.18 0.52
CA ASP A 228 24.39 -31.72 -0.79
C ASP A 228 23.94 -30.75 -1.90
N HIS A 229 24.81 -30.55 -2.89
CA HIS A 229 24.64 -29.59 -3.99
C HIS A 229 24.33 -30.32 -5.31
N ASN A 230 24.34 -31.66 -5.31
CA ASN A 230 24.02 -32.46 -6.47
C ASN A 230 22.52 -32.34 -6.79
N LYS A 231 22.24 -31.84 -8.00
CA LYS A 231 20.88 -31.65 -8.53
C LYS A 231 20.01 -32.89 -8.44
N ASP A 232 20.55 -34.07 -8.80
CA ASP A 232 19.77 -35.30 -8.82
C ASP A 232 19.45 -35.80 -7.41
N VAL A 233 20.35 -35.56 -6.46
CA VAL A 233 20.13 -35.85 -5.03
C VAL A 233 19.02 -34.96 -4.48
N LEU A 234 19.11 -33.64 -4.70
CA LEU A 234 18.12 -32.67 -4.24
C LEU A 234 16.71 -32.94 -4.81
N ILE A 235 16.62 -33.24 -6.11
CA ILE A 235 15.34 -33.56 -6.75
C ILE A 235 14.78 -34.90 -6.24
N SER A 236 15.64 -35.91 -6.06
CA SER A 236 15.21 -37.23 -5.57
C SER A 236 14.73 -37.15 -4.12
N GLU A 237 15.42 -36.40 -3.28
CA GLU A 237 15.05 -36.13 -1.90
C GLU A 237 13.69 -35.43 -1.81
N LEU A 238 13.47 -34.37 -2.61
CA LEU A 238 12.17 -33.70 -2.72
C LEU A 238 11.04 -34.67 -3.14
N LYS A 239 11.28 -35.50 -4.17
CA LYS A 239 10.29 -36.48 -4.66
C LYS A 239 9.91 -37.49 -3.59
N LEU A 240 10.89 -38.02 -2.86
CA LEU A 240 10.65 -38.98 -1.77
C LEU A 240 9.96 -38.31 -0.58
N TRP A 241 10.34 -37.08 -0.26
CA TRP A 241 9.71 -36.28 0.78
C TRP A 241 8.23 -36.03 0.52
N ILE A 242 7.87 -35.64 -0.70
CA ILE A 242 6.48 -35.35 -1.04
C ILE A 242 5.63 -36.61 -1.05
N ARG A 243 6.19 -37.76 -1.46
CA ARG A 243 5.52 -39.06 -1.29
C ARG A 243 5.24 -39.36 0.18
N LYS A 244 6.18 -39.06 1.08
CA LYS A 244 5.99 -39.24 2.53
C LYS A 244 4.87 -38.33 3.04
N ILE A 245 4.86 -37.03 2.69
CA ILE A 245 3.78 -36.11 3.06
C ILE A 245 2.42 -36.60 2.58
N ASN A 246 2.31 -37.01 1.31
CA ASN A 246 1.05 -37.46 0.72
C ASN A 246 0.55 -38.79 1.31
N SER A 247 1.44 -39.57 1.93
CA SER A 247 1.06 -40.80 2.64
C SER A 247 0.52 -40.56 4.06
N LEU A 248 0.64 -39.34 4.59
CA LEU A 248 0.14 -39.02 5.93
C LEU A 248 -1.38 -38.92 5.94
N PRO A 249 -2.05 -39.41 7.00
CA PRO A 249 -3.52 -39.34 7.12
C PRO A 249 -4.04 -37.90 7.24
N THR A 250 -3.21 -36.97 7.70
CA THR A 250 -3.51 -35.53 7.78
C THR A 250 -2.37 -34.74 7.18
N ILE A 251 -2.68 -33.90 6.18
CA ILE A 251 -1.70 -33.00 5.57
C ILE A 251 -1.35 -31.91 6.61
N PRO A 252 -0.07 -31.76 6.97
CA PRO A 252 0.35 -30.76 7.94
C PRO A 252 0.07 -29.33 7.43
N LYS A 253 -0.40 -28.46 8.32
CA LYS A 253 -0.98 -27.15 7.96
C LYS A 253 0.03 -26.00 8.04
N ASN A 254 1.15 -26.20 8.72
CA ASN A 254 2.17 -25.17 8.93
C ASN A 254 3.59 -25.75 8.89
N ALA A 255 4.59 -24.88 8.70
CA ALA A 255 6.00 -25.27 8.61
C ALA A 255 6.52 -25.96 9.88
N MET A 256 5.95 -25.68 11.05
CA MET A 256 6.36 -26.25 12.34
C MET A 256 5.96 -27.71 12.48
N GLU A 257 4.71 -28.04 12.14
CA GLU A 257 4.22 -29.42 12.08
C GLU A 257 5.07 -30.24 11.11
N VAL A 258 5.39 -29.67 9.95
CA VAL A 258 6.24 -30.32 8.95
C VAL A 258 7.66 -30.52 9.44
N LEU A 259 8.25 -29.54 10.12
CA LEU A 259 9.58 -29.65 10.71
C LEU A 259 9.64 -30.75 11.78
N SER A 260 8.56 -30.97 12.55
CA SER A 260 8.49 -32.05 13.54
C SER A 260 8.43 -33.46 12.93
N ILE A 261 7.93 -33.57 11.70
CA ILE A 261 7.81 -34.85 10.97
C ILE A 261 9.05 -35.12 10.11
N CYS A 262 9.71 -34.06 9.65
CA CYS A 262 10.94 -34.13 8.88
C CYS A 262 12.07 -34.65 9.76
N ASN A 263 12.79 -35.65 9.28
CA ASN A 263 13.86 -36.34 10.00
C ASN A 263 15.14 -36.36 9.16
N ASP A 264 16.24 -36.83 9.75
CA ASP A 264 17.59 -36.86 9.17
C ASP A 264 17.70 -37.58 7.81
N MET A 265 16.65 -38.30 7.39
CA MET A 265 16.57 -38.94 6.08
C MET A 265 16.38 -37.96 4.92
N TYR A 266 15.98 -36.71 5.21
CA TYR A 266 15.82 -35.64 4.23
C TYR A 266 16.63 -34.40 4.69
N PRO A 267 17.97 -34.48 4.69
CA PRO A 267 18.84 -33.46 5.28
C PRO A 267 18.72 -32.07 4.63
N ASN A 268 18.60 -31.99 3.29
CA ASN A 268 18.47 -30.72 2.59
C ASN A 268 17.06 -30.12 2.78
N ILE A 269 16.03 -30.96 2.72
CA ILE A 269 14.64 -30.53 2.97
C ILE A 269 14.46 -30.06 4.41
N PHE A 270 15.03 -30.78 5.37
CA PHE A 270 15.03 -30.39 6.78
C PHE A 270 15.66 -29.01 6.98
N LYS A 271 16.76 -28.73 6.28
CA LYS A 271 17.44 -27.43 6.36
C LYS A 271 16.62 -26.29 5.75
N LEU A 272 15.96 -26.54 4.62
CA LEU A 272 15.02 -25.58 4.02
C LEU A 272 13.82 -25.31 4.93
N LEU A 273 13.28 -26.33 5.61
CA LEU A 273 12.20 -26.17 6.59
C LEU A 273 12.65 -25.38 7.83
N GLN A 274 13.90 -25.58 8.29
CA GLN A 274 14.50 -24.78 9.37
C GLN A 274 14.63 -23.30 9.00
N ILE A 275 14.85 -22.97 7.72
CA ILE A 275 14.91 -21.58 7.24
C ILE A 275 13.49 -20.99 7.17
N LEU A 276 12.50 -21.80 6.77
CA LEU A 276 11.12 -21.37 6.64
C LEU A 276 10.42 -21.14 7.99
N ALA A 277 10.63 -22.01 8.97
CA ALA A 277 9.92 -21.99 10.25
C ALA A 277 10.06 -20.64 11.02
N PRO A 278 11.25 -20.00 11.08
CA PRO A 278 11.42 -18.65 11.62
C PRO A 278 10.80 -17.54 10.76
N HIS A 279 10.74 -17.71 9.44
CA HIS A 279 10.17 -16.71 8.53
C HIS A 279 8.63 -16.66 8.55
N CYS A 280 7.97 -17.75 8.96
CA CYS A 280 6.53 -17.76 9.25
C CYS A 280 6.15 -17.09 10.59
N LEU A 281 7.13 -16.56 11.37
CA LEU A 281 6.96 -16.07 12.75
C LEU A 281 6.97 -14.54 12.92
N PHE A 282 6.63 -13.74 11.89
CA PHE A 282 6.34 -12.32 12.16
C PHE A 282 4.98 -12.17 12.89
N LEU A 283 5.06 -12.26 14.24
CA LEU A 283 4.21 -11.78 15.36
C LEU A 283 3.58 -12.87 16.26
N PRO A 284 3.62 -12.77 17.62
CA PRO A 284 4.49 -12.01 18.54
C PRO A 284 5.18 -12.95 19.61
N PRO A 285 5.87 -12.46 20.66
CA PRO A 285 6.82 -13.25 21.45
C PRO A 285 6.12 -14.19 22.44
N GLN A 286 6.77 -15.33 22.70
CA GLN A 286 6.39 -16.24 23.78
C GLN A 286 6.41 -15.49 25.13
N PRO A 287 5.40 -15.67 26.00
CA PRO A 287 5.46 -15.16 27.36
C PRO A 287 6.64 -15.82 28.09
N LYS A 288 7.54 -15.01 28.64
CA LYS A 288 8.49 -15.45 29.65
C LYS A 288 7.69 -15.75 30.91
N ASP A 289 7.35 -17.01 31.14
CA ASP A 289 7.03 -17.44 32.49
C ASP A 289 8.32 -17.56 33.30
N LEU A 290 8.52 -16.51 34.11
CA LEU A 290 9.34 -16.56 35.31
C LEU A 290 8.79 -17.62 36.25
N SER A 291 9.32 -18.84 36.21
CA SER A 291 9.33 -19.68 37.41
C SER A 291 10.47 -19.21 38.32
N ARG A 292 10.15 -18.22 39.16
CA ARG A 292 10.83 -18.05 40.45
C ARG A 292 10.47 -19.25 41.32
N HIS A 293 11.47 -20.09 41.61
CA HIS A 293 11.66 -20.67 42.94
C HIS A 293 13.06 -20.30 43.39
#